data_AF-A0A7X6PTF7-F1
#
_entry.id   AF-A0A7X6PTF7-F1
#
_cell.length_a   1.000
_cell.length_b   1.000
_cell.length_c   1.000
_cell.angle_alpha   90.00
_cell.angle_beta   90.00
_cell.angle_gamma   90.00
#
_symmetry.space_group_name_H-M   'P 1'
#
loop_
_entity.id
_entity.type
_entity.pdbx_description
1 polymer ?
#
loop_
_entity_poly.entity_id
_entity_poly.type
_entity_poly.pdbx_seq_one_letter_code
_entity_poly.pdbx_strand_id
1 'polypeptide(L)'
;MRQNKKQATSIAVSSQKKRQTKTIKKDKPVLRVIPLGGMREIGKNMTVFEYDGDIVIIDCGMAFPDDKMPGIDIIIPDFTYLRENRE
;
A
#
# COMPACT_ATOMS: atom_id res chain seq x y z
N MET A 1 8.80 -24.92 -78.82
CA MET A 1 8.03 -25.95 -78.07
C MET A 1 8.71 -26.22 -76.73
N ARG A 2 8.11 -25.78 -75.62
CA ARG A 2 7.86 -26.54 -74.38
C ARG A 2 7.41 -25.54 -73.31
N GLN A 3 6.20 -25.80 -72.82
CA GLN A 3 5.46 -25.04 -71.82
C GLN A 3 5.83 -25.49 -70.40
N ASN A 4 5.35 -24.69 -69.42
CA ASN A 4 4.84 -25.09 -68.09
C ASN A 4 5.86 -25.42 -66.98
N LYS A 5 5.60 -25.17 -65.69
CA LYS A 5 4.63 -24.33 -64.92
C LYS A 5 5.01 -24.55 -63.44
N LYS A 6 4.79 -23.52 -62.60
CA LYS A 6 4.47 -23.59 -61.16
C LYS A 6 5.48 -24.23 -60.19
N GLN A 7 5.97 -23.41 -59.26
CA GLN A 7 5.66 -23.62 -57.84
C GLN A 7 5.78 -22.31 -57.07
N ALA A 8 4.63 -21.85 -56.56
CA ALA A 8 4.58 -20.90 -55.46
C ALA A 8 4.90 -21.67 -54.18
N THR A 9 5.84 -21.17 -53.38
CA THR A 9 5.92 -21.54 -51.96
C THR A 9 6.51 -20.39 -51.18
N SER A 10 5.60 -19.59 -50.62
CA SER A 10 5.82 -18.63 -49.56
C SER A 10 6.45 -19.34 -48.35
N ILE A 11 7.67 -18.99 -47.97
CA ILE A 11 8.25 -19.47 -46.70
C ILE A 11 8.88 -18.28 -45.96
N ALA A 12 8.24 -18.01 -44.82
CA ALA A 12 8.73 -17.31 -43.65
C ALA A 12 9.11 -15.82 -43.82
N VAL A 13 8.07 -14.98 -43.92
CA VAL A 13 8.13 -13.63 -43.33
C VAL A 13 8.42 -13.83 -41.84
N SER A 14 9.61 -13.45 -41.39
CA SER A 14 10.00 -13.45 -39.98
C SER A 14 8.99 -12.60 -39.21
N SER A 15 8.12 -13.27 -38.48
CA SER A 15 7.16 -12.66 -37.58
C SER A 15 7.92 -11.99 -36.44
N GLN A 16 8.25 -10.71 -36.63
CA GLN A 16 8.66 -9.82 -35.55
C GLN A 16 7.48 -9.68 -34.58
N LYS A 17 7.39 -10.60 -33.62
CA LYS A 17 6.47 -10.52 -32.49
C LYS A 17 6.95 -9.36 -31.63
N LYS A 18 6.45 -8.14 -31.90
CA LYS A 18 6.66 -6.94 -31.09
C LYS A 18 6.39 -7.31 -29.64
N ARG A 19 7.47 -7.42 -28.86
CA ARG A 19 7.43 -7.64 -27.42
C ARG A 19 6.73 -6.43 -26.81
N GLN A 20 5.44 -6.56 -26.54
CA GLN A 20 4.67 -5.53 -25.84
C GLN A 20 5.34 -5.34 -24.47
N THR A 21 6.05 -4.23 -24.31
CA THR A 21 6.44 -3.73 -23.01
C THR A 21 5.14 -3.36 -22.29
N LYS A 22 4.63 -4.25 -21.44
CA LYS A 22 3.57 -3.92 -20.50
C LYS A 22 4.07 -2.78 -19.63
N THR A 23 3.62 -1.57 -19.89
CA THR A 23 3.80 -0.44 -19.00
C THR A 23 3.08 -0.79 -17.71
N ILE A 24 3.82 -1.03 -16.62
CA ILE A 24 3.22 -1.23 -15.30
C ILE A 24 2.61 0.11 -14.89
N LYS A 25 1.28 0.18 -14.79
CA LYS A 25 0.62 1.34 -14.18
C LYS A 25 1.03 1.36 -12.71
N LYS A 26 1.66 2.44 -12.27
CA LYS A 26 1.85 2.70 -10.84
C LYS A 26 0.45 2.86 -10.22
N ASP A 27 0.17 2.15 -9.14
CA ASP A 27 -1.10 2.30 -8.44
C ASP A 27 -1.24 3.73 -7.92
N LYS A 28 -2.49 4.22 -7.91
CA LYS A 28 -2.77 5.54 -7.34
C LYS A 28 -2.49 5.48 -5.82
N PRO A 29 -1.94 6.55 -5.22
CA PRO A 29 -1.77 6.61 -3.78
C PRO A 29 -3.12 6.46 -3.07
N VAL A 30 -3.12 5.70 -1.97
CA VAL A 30 -4.31 5.37 -1.18
C VAL A 30 -4.19 6.07 0.17
N LEU A 31 -5.27 6.69 0.63
CA LEU A 31 -5.36 7.22 2.00
C LEU A 31 -5.57 6.06 2.97
N ARG A 32 -4.64 5.90 3.92
CA ARG A 32 -4.74 4.96 5.02
C ARG A 32 -5.19 5.71 6.27
N VAL A 33 -6.20 5.18 6.96
CA VAL A 33 -6.68 5.68 8.25
C VAL A 33 -6.40 4.62 9.29
N ILE A 34 -5.54 4.92 10.25
CA ILE A 34 -4.94 3.96 11.17
C ILE A 34 -5.17 4.46 12.61
N PRO A 35 -6.20 3.97 13.30
CA PRO A 35 -6.43 4.32 14.71
C PRO A 35 -5.40 3.59 15.58
N LEU A 36 -4.51 4.35 16.23
CA LEU A 36 -3.53 3.84 17.18
C LEU A 36 -4.07 3.78 18.62
N GLY A 37 -5.22 4.42 18.88
CA GLY A 37 -5.97 4.28 20.12
C GLY A 37 -7.32 5.01 20.07
N GLY A 38 -8.18 4.76 21.06
CA GLY A 38 -9.54 5.32 21.13
C GLY A 38 -10.61 4.58 20.31
N MET A 39 -10.23 3.56 19.53
CA MET A 39 -11.20 2.70 18.84
C MET A 39 -11.76 1.65 19.80
N ARG A 40 -13.07 1.69 20.07
CA ARG A 40 -13.78 0.77 20.98
C ARG A 40 -13.29 0.81 22.44
N GLU A 41 -12.59 1.88 22.82
CA GLU A 41 -12.18 2.17 24.20
C GLU A 41 -12.44 3.65 24.53
N ILE A 42 -12.33 4.02 25.80
CA ILE A 42 -12.44 5.41 26.25
C ILE A 42 -11.02 5.94 26.52
N GLY A 43 -10.70 7.08 25.92
CA GLY A 43 -9.38 7.71 26.05
C GLY A 43 -8.35 7.12 25.10
N LYS A 44 -7.08 7.50 25.27
CA LYS A 44 -5.97 7.11 24.38
C LYS A 44 -6.21 7.42 22.89
N ASN A 45 -6.99 8.45 22.59
CA ASN A 45 -7.30 8.80 21.20
C ASN A 45 -6.03 9.15 20.43
N MET A 46 -5.79 8.45 19.34
CA MET A 46 -4.74 8.78 18.37
C MET A 46 -5.09 8.15 17.03
N THR A 47 -5.17 8.96 15.98
CA THR A 47 -5.44 8.48 14.63
C THR A 47 -4.40 9.01 13.66
N VAL A 48 -3.83 8.10 12.87
CA VAL A 48 -2.88 8.41 11.81
C VAL A 48 -3.59 8.41 10.47
N PHE A 49 -3.36 9.46 9.70
CA PHE A 49 -3.70 9.55 8.28
C PHE A 49 -2.40 9.49 7.49
N GLU A 50 -2.28 8.50 6.61
CA GLU A 50 -1.12 8.36 5.75
C GLU A 50 -1.52 8.39 4.28
N TYR A 51 -0.81 9.19 3.49
CA TYR A 51 -1.05 9.33 2.06
C TYR A 51 0.26 9.60 1.33
N ASP A 52 0.59 8.75 0.37
CA ASP A 52 1.79 8.88 -0.49
C ASP A 52 3.11 9.05 0.31
N GLY A 53 3.21 8.42 1.48
CA GLY A 53 4.37 8.49 2.37
C GLY A 53 4.31 9.60 3.43
N ASP A 54 3.41 10.56 3.28
CA ASP A 54 3.20 11.61 4.29
C ASP A 54 2.29 11.11 5.41
N ILE A 55 2.62 11.48 6.65
CA ILE A 55 1.88 11.11 7.85
C ILE A 55 1.35 12.37 8.56
N VAL A 56 0.05 12.37 8.87
CA VAL A 56 -0.61 13.34 9.76
C VAL A 56 -1.21 12.60 10.94
N ILE A 57 -0.93 13.06 12.16
CA ILE A 57 -1.44 12.49 13.40
C ILE A 57 -2.48 13.46 13.99
N ILE A 58 -3.63 12.92 14.39
CA ILE A 58 -4.65 13.64 15.15
C ILE A 58 -4.71 13.06 16.56
N ASP A 59 -4.64 13.98 17.53
CA ASP A 59 -4.61 13.73 18.97
C ASP A 59 -3.41 12.92 19.48
N CYS A 60 -3.24 13.00 20.80
CA CYS A 60 -2.35 12.15 21.58
C CYS A 60 -2.96 12.00 22.98
N GLY A 61 -4.17 11.45 23.04
CA GLY A 61 -4.91 11.29 24.27
C GLY A 61 -4.28 10.28 25.21
N MET A 62 -4.75 10.28 26.46
CA MET A 62 -4.43 9.26 27.46
C MET A 62 -5.73 8.62 27.98
N ALA A 63 -5.61 7.52 28.71
CA ALA A 63 -6.70 6.95 29.48
C ALA A 63 -6.25 6.64 30.90
N PHE A 64 -7.21 6.59 31.81
CA PHE A 64 -6.98 6.13 33.17
C PHE A 64 -7.06 4.60 33.23
N PRO A 65 -6.27 3.97 34.12
CA PRO A 65 -6.31 2.53 34.37
C PRO A 65 -7.60 2.11 35.07
N ASP A 66 -7.92 0.82 34.96
CA ASP A 66 -9.02 0.21 35.71
C ASP A 66 -8.53 -0.43 37.02
N ASP A 67 -9.46 -0.94 37.83
CA ASP A 67 -9.17 -1.57 39.13
C ASP A 67 -8.25 -2.80 39.02
N LYS A 68 -8.01 -3.32 37.81
CA LYS A 68 -7.14 -4.49 37.57
C LYS A 68 -5.70 -4.09 37.27
N MET A 69 -5.39 -2.80 37.23
CA MET A 69 -4.08 -2.25 36.89
C MET A 69 -3.45 -1.49 38.08
N PRO A 70 -3.14 -2.16 39.21
CA PRO A 70 -2.57 -1.50 40.37
C PRO A 70 -1.16 -0.98 40.09
N GLY A 71 -0.90 0.27 40.49
CA GLY A 71 0.41 0.93 40.31
C GLY A 71 0.63 1.55 38.93
N ILE A 72 -0.37 1.50 38.04
CA ILE A 72 -0.36 2.28 36.79
C ILE A 72 -1.05 3.62 37.06
N ASP A 73 -0.47 4.73 36.59
CA ASP A 73 -1.05 6.07 36.71
C ASP A 73 -1.83 6.48 35.45
N ILE A 74 -1.25 6.23 34.28
CA ILE A 74 -1.79 6.60 32.97
C ILE A 74 -1.48 5.53 31.93
N ILE A 75 -2.32 5.46 30.91
CA ILE A 75 -2.11 4.60 29.75
C ILE A 75 -2.08 5.49 28.50
N ILE A 76 -1.07 5.27 27.64
CA ILE A 76 -0.86 6.02 26.40
C ILE A 76 -1.04 5.13 25.16
N PRO A 77 -1.23 5.71 23.96
CA PRO A 77 -1.30 4.97 22.70
C PRO A 77 0.03 4.29 22.35
N ASP A 78 -0.02 3.27 21.51
CA ASP A 78 1.18 2.61 20.99
C ASP A 78 1.78 3.39 19.81
N PHE A 79 3.01 3.89 19.98
CA PHE A 79 3.75 4.66 18.97
C PHE A 79 4.61 3.80 18.03
N THR A 80 4.58 2.47 18.14
CA THR A 80 5.43 1.57 17.36
C THR A 80 5.35 1.86 15.86
N TYR A 81 4.12 2.02 15.34
CA TYR A 81 3.88 2.40 13.95
C TYR A 81 4.63 3.67 13.53
N LEU A 82 4.54 4.72 14.34
CA LEU A 82 5.16 6.01 14.04
C LEU A 82 6.68 5.96 14.11
N ARG A 83 7.23 5.19 15.06
CA ARG A 83 8.69 5.02 15.21
C ARG A 83 9.31 4.29 14.02
N GLU A 84 8.59 3.35 13.44
CA GLU A 84 9.00 2.57 12.27
C GLU A 84 8.89 3.36 10.95
N ASN A 85 8.02 4.38 10.90
CA ASN A 85 7.73 5.16 9.68
C ASN A 85 8.10 6.65 9.84
N ARG A 86 9.16 6.96 10.57
CA ARG A 86 9.57 8.34 10.90
C ARG A 86 10.42 9.04 9.81
N GLU A 87 10.87 8.29 8.81
CA GLU A 87 11.82 8.70 7.75
C GLU A 87 11.14 8.61 6.39
#